data_AF-A0A915DGX2-F1
#
_entry.id   AF-A0A915DGX2-F1
#
_cell.length_a   1.000
_cell.length_b   1.000
_cell.length_c   1.000
_cell.angle_alpha   90.00
_cell.angle_beta   90.00
_cell.angle_gamma   90.00
#
_symmetry.space_group_name_H-M   'P 1'
#
loop_
_entity.id
_entity.type
_entity.pdbx_description
1 polymer ?
#
loop_
_entity_poly.entity_id
_entity_poly.type
_entity_poly.pdbx_seq_one_letter_code
_entity_poly.pdbx_strand_id
1 'polypeptide(L)'
;MKYILDNSIGNVTGSNAVNVFLGLGIAWTLAAVVHWFKGTVFRVDPGTLAFSVTIFCVEACVVIVVIVLRRHPAIGGELGGPRKYQILTSGLFTCLWLFYIGISALSPTV
;
A
#
# COMPACT_ATOMS: atom_id res chain seq x y z
N MET A 1 -20.79 -2.84 -15.13
CA MET A 1 -19.33 -2.60 -15.00
C MET A 1 -18.96 -1.89 -13.70
N LYS A 2 -19.63 -0.80 -13.30
CA LYS A 2 -19.33 -0.05 -12.05
C LYS A 2 -19.40 -0.91 -10.78
N TYR A 3 -20.47 -1.71 -10.59
CA TYR A 3 -20.62 -2.63 -9.44
C TYR A 3 -19.46 -3.62 -9.25
N ILE A 4 -18.92 -4.18 -10.35
CA ILE A 4 -17.78 -5.11 -10.27
C ILE A 4 -16.52 -4.36 -9.80
N LEU A 5 -16.32 -3.12 -10.27
CA LEU A 5 -15.19 -2.29 -9.89
C LEU A 5 -15.26 -1.89 -8.41
N ASP A 6 -16.44 -1.50 -7.93
CA ASP A 6 -16.68 -1.15 -6.53
C ASP A 6 -16.42 -2.37 -5.61
N ASN A 7 -16.91 -3.54 -5.99
CA ASN A 7 -16.67 -4.79 -5.27
C ASN A 7 -15.19 -5.22 -5.28
N SER A 8 -14.50 -5.09 -6.43
CA SER A 8 -13.07 -5.41 -6.53
C SER A 8 -12.21 -4.50 -5.64
N ILE A 9 -12.52 -3.20 -5.57
CA ILE A 9 -11.79 -2.25 -4.71
C ILE A 9 -11.97 -2.59 -3.23
N GLY A 10 -13.19 -2.94 -2.82
CA GLY A 10 -13.50 -3.37 -1.46
C GLY A 10 -12.78 -4.67 -1.11
N ASN A 11 -12.76 -5.63 -2.03
CA ASN A 11 -12.08 -6.90 -1.82
C ASN A 11 -10.55 -6.75 -1.70
N VAL A 12 -9.92 -5.96 -2.58
CA VAL A 12 -8.46 -5.73 -2.52
C VAL A 12 -8.10 -4.96 -1.25
N THR A 13 -8.84 -3.90 -0.91
CA THR A 13 -8.54 -3.09 0.28
C THR A 13 -8.81 -3.89 1.56
N GLY A 14 -9.94 -4.59 1.63
CA GLY A 14 -10.33 -5.38 2.78
C GLY A 14 -9.39 -6.57 3.04
N SER A 15 -9.03 -7.33 2.00
CA SER A 15 -8.11 -8.46 2.16
C SER A 15 -6.70 -8.01 2.57
N ASN A 16 -6.21 -6.90 2.02
CA ASN A 16 -4.93 -6.32 2.43
C ASN A 16 -4.97 -5.78 3.88
N ALA A 17 -6.08 -5.14 4.30
CA ALA A 17 -6.23 -4.67 5.67
C ALA A 17 -6.16 -5.82 6.67
N VAL A 18 -6.84 -6.94 6.41
CA VAL A 18 -6.77 -8.13 7.28
C VAL A 18 -5.34 -8.68 7.33
N ASN A 19 -4.64 -8.77 6.20
CA ASN A 19 -3.25 -9.26 6.19
C ASN A 19 -2.31 -8.40 7.06
N VAL A 20 -2.47 -7.07 7.04
CA VAL A 20 -1.64 -6.16 7.84
C VAL A 20 -2.05 -6.17 9.31
N PHE A 21 -3.33 -5.92 9.61
CA PHE A 21 -3.79 -5.75 10.99
C PHE A 21 -3.91 -7.08 11.74
N LEU A 22 -4.51 -8.09 11.11
CA LEU A 22 -4.65 -9.41 11.73
C LEU A 22 -3.36 -10.21 11.62
N GLY A 23 -2.72 -10.21 10.44
CA GLY A 23 -1.49 -10.97 10.22
C GLY A 23 -0.31 -10.42 11.01
N LEU A 24 0.16 -9.22 10.69
CA LEU A 24 1.31 -8.61 11.36
C LEU A 24 0.94 -8.04 12.74
N GLY A 25 -0.20 -7.36 12.85
CA GLY A 25 -0.58 -6.65 14.08
C GLY A 25 -0.81 -7.56 15.29
N ILE A 26 -1.50 -8.69 15.13
CA ILE A 26 -1.70 -9.65 16.24
C ILE A 26 -0.37 -10.25 16.69
N ALA A 27 0.49 -10.67 15.74
CA ALA A 27 1.76 -11.28 16.06
C ALA A 27 2.65 -10.34 16.90
N TRP A 28 2.74 -9.06 16.51
CA TRP A 28 3.50 -8.05 17.24
C TRP A 28 2.89 -7.72 18.60
N THR A 29 1.56 -7.65 18.68
CA THR A 29 0.86 -7.39 19.95
C THR A 29 1.06 -8.53 20.94
N LEU A 30 0.93 -9.78 20.50
CA LEU A 30 1.19 -10.96 21.33
C LEU A 30 2.63 -11.00 21.81
N ALA A 31 3.60 -10.73 20.93
CA ALA A 31 5.01 -10.66 21.31
C ALA A 31 5.24 -9.60 22.40
N ALA A 32 4.70 -8.39 22.23
CA ALA A 32 4.81 -7.33 23.23
C ALA A 32 4.19 -7.74 24.59
N VAL A 33 3.02 -8.38 24.58
CA VAL A 33 2.35 -8.87 25.79
C VAL A 33 3.16 -9.95 26.50
N VAL A 34 3.72 -10.92 25.75
CA VAL A 34 4.57 -11.97 26.33
C VAL A 34 5.83 -11.39 26.96
N HIS A 35 6.47 -10.43 26.29
CA HIS A 35 7.65 -9.75 26.83
C HIS A 35 7.32 -8.94 28.09
N TRP A 36 6.16 -8.28 28.13
CA TRP A 36 5.65 -7.59 29.32
C TRP A 36 5.46 -8.54 30.50
N PHE A 37 4.79 -9.68 30.30
CA PHE A 37 4.60 -10.68 31.36
C PHE A 37 5.91 -11.28 31.87
N LYS A 38 6.91 -11.43 30.99
CA LYS A 38 8.24 -11.95 31.36
C LYS A 38 9.15 -10.88 31.98
N GLY A 39 8.70 -9.62 32.08
CA GLY A 39 9.54 -8.51 32.55
C GLY A 39 10.74 -8.22 31.65
N THR A 40 10.65 -8.57 30.36
CA THR A 40 11.73 -8.41 29.39
C THR A 40 11.40 -7.30 28.38
N VAL A 41 12.43 -6.67 27.81
CA VAL A 41 12.24 -5.63 26.79
C VAL A 41 11.98 -6.28 25.43
N PHE A 42 10.89 -5.91 24.77
CA PHE A 42 10.62 -6.31 23.39
C PHE A 42 11.48 -5.48 22.43
N ARG A 43 12.55 -6.09 21.90
CA ARG A 43 13.44 -5.48 20.89
C ARG A 43 13.20 -6.14 19.54
N VAL A 44 12.94 -5.33 18.52
CA VAL A 44 12.75 -5.79 17.13
C VAL A 44 13.65 -4.97 16.24
N ASP A 45 14.52 -5.64 15.50
CA ASP A 45 15.35 -4.99 14.50
C ASP A 45 14.49 -4.71 13.26
N PRO A 46 14.32 -3.43 12.85
CA PRO A 46 13.44 -3.09 11.73
C PRO A 46 14.02 -3.50 10.37
N GLY A 47 15.30 -3.87 10.30
CA GLY A 47 15.98 -4.24 9.06
C GLY A 47 15.79 -3.20 7.96
N THR A 48 15.42 -3.66 6.77
CA THR A 48 15.16 -2.81 5.59
C THR A 48 13.73 -2.26 5.54
N LEU A 49 12.89 -2.54 6.55
CA LEU A 49 11.47 -2.16 6.56
C LEU A 49 11.29 -0.64 6.43
N ALA A 50 12.09 0.14 7.16
CA ALA A 50 12.00 1.59 7.15
C ALA A 50 12.29 2.19 5.77
N PHE A 51 13.24 1.60 5.03
CA PHE A 51 13.57 2.00 3.67
C PHE A 51 12.38 1.74 2.72
N SER A 52 11.88 0.51 2.69
CA SER A 52 10.76 0.13 1.82
C SER A 52 9.49 0.94 2.13
N VAL A 53 9.16 1.14 3.41
CA VAL A 53 7.99 1.96 3.82
C VAL A 53 8.12 3.41 3.34
N THR A 54 9.33 3.99 3.40
CA THR A 54 9.56 5.36 2.93
C THR A 54 9.30 5.51 1.44
N ILE A 55 9.85 4.60 0.61
CA ILE A 55 9.63 4.61 -0.84
C ILE A 55 8.15 4.41 -1.16
N PHE A 56 7.50 3.46 -0.48
CA PHE A 56 6.06 3.23 -0.62
C PHE A 56 5.24 4.48 -0.32
N CYS A 57 5.54 5.21 0.76
CA CYS A 57 4.84 6.45 1.10
C CYS A 57 5.02 7.54 0.05
N VAL A 58 6.23 7.70 -0.50
CA VAL A 58 6.50 8.69 -1.56
C VAL A 58 5.69 8.37 -2.82
N GLU A 59 5.71 7.11 -3.26
CA GLU A 59 4.91 6.68 -4.42
C GLU A 59 3.41 6.79 -4.16
N ALA A 60 2.95 6.46 -2.95
CA ALA A 60 1.55 6.61 -2.56
C ALA A 60 1.09 8.07 -2.67
N CYS A 61 1.93 9.04 -2.28
CA CYS A 61 1.64 10.46 -2.49
C CYS A 61 1.46 10.80 -3.98
N VAL A 62 2.34 10.28 -4.85
CA VAL A 62 2.21 10.47 -6.31
C VAL A 62 0.91 9.86 -6.84
N VAL A 63 0.59 8.63 -6.43
CA VAL A 63 -0.66 7.95 -6.80
C VAL A 63 -1.89 8.74 -6.35
N ILE A 64 -1.90 9.23 -5.10
CA ILE A 64 -3.00 10.04 -4.56
C ILE A 64 -3.18 11.32 -5.37
N VAL A 65 -2.08 12.04 -5.67
CA VAL A 65 -2.13 13.26 -6.50
C VAL A 65 -2.75 12.95 -7.87
N VAL A 66 -2.32 11.87 -8.54
CA VAL A 66 -2.88 11.46 -9.83
C VAL A 66 -4.38 11.12 -9.71
N ILE A 67 -4.80 10.41 -8.66
CA ILE A 67 -6.21 10.09 -8.43
C ILE A 67 -7.04 11.36 -8.19
N VAL A 68 -6.56 12.29 -7.37
CA VAL A 68 -7.24 13.57 -7.10
C VAL A 68 -7.36 14.40 -8.38
N LEU A 69 -6.31 14.48 -9.20
CA LEU A 69 -6.36 15.17 -10.49
C LEU A 69 -7.39 14.54 -11.44
N ARG A 70 -7.51 13.20 -11.47
CA ARG A 70 -8.51 12.51 -12.29
C ARG A 70 -9.95 12.72 -11.85
N ARG A 71 -10.16 13.01 -10.57
CA ARG A 71 -11.47 13.38 -10.00
C ARG A 71 -11.91 14.79 -10.41
N HIS A 72 -11.03 15.57 -11.05
CA HIS A 72 -11.41 16.90 -11.53
C HIS A 72 -12.57 16.79 -12.56
N PRO A 73 -13.60 17.65 -12.49
CA PRO A 73 -14.79 17.59 -13.36
C PRO A 73 -14.46 17.60 -14.86
N ALA A 74 -13.39 18.28 -15.25
CA ALA A 74 -12.92 18.34 -16.64
C ALA A 74 -12.49 16.97 -17.22
N ILE A 75 -12.15 16.00 -16.37
CA ILE A 75 -11.75 14.64 -16.75
C ILE A 75 -12.92 13.64 -16.53
N GLY A 76 -13.87 13.98 -15.65
CA GLY A 76 -15.09 13.20 -15.40
C GLY A 76 -14.83 11.81 -14.79
N GLY A 77 -13.73 11.64 -14.06
CA GLY A 77 -13.23 10.34 -13.62
C GLY A 77 -13.39 10.08 -12.11
N GLU A 78 -14.58 9.64 -11.69
CA GLU A 78 -14.83 9.13 -10.33
C GLU A 78 -14.30 7.68 -10.20
N LEU A 79 -15.10 6.71 -10.65
CA LEU A 79 -14.75 5.30 -10.85
C LEU A 79 -15.37 4.87 -12.18
N GLY A 80 -14.57 4.37 -13.12
CA GLY A 80 -15.09 4.02 -14.45
C GLY A 80 -14.97 5.11 -15.53
N GLY A 81 -14.28 6.23 -15.27
CA GLY A 81 -14.10 7.36 -16.21
C GLY A 81 -13.50 6.99 -17.58
N PRO A 82 -13.28 7.95 -18.50
CA PRO A 82 -13.00 7.62 -19.91
C PRO A 82 -11.82 6.64 -20.09
N ARG A 83 -12.03 5.61 -20.93
CA ARG A 83 -11.11 4.45 -21.08
C ARG A 83 -9.66 4.86 -21.37
N LYS A 84 -9.45 5.94 -22.13
CA LYS A 84 -8.12 6.50 -22.40
C LYS A 84 -7.34 6.82 -21.12
N TYR A 85 -7.95 7.54 -20.18
CA TYR A 85 -7.31 7.93 -18.93
C TYR A 85 -7.17 6.74 -17.97
N GLN A 86 -8.11 5.79 -18.00
CA GLN A 86 -8.00 4.56 -17.20
C GLN A 86 -6.77 3.74 -17.57
N ILE A 87 -6.59 3.46 -18.86
CA ILE A 87 -5.46 2.63 -19.34
C ILE A 87 -4.12 3.30 -19.05
N LEU A 88 -4.03 4.62 -19.32
CA LEU A 88 -2.81 5.38 -19.07
C LEU A 88 -2.42 5.36 -17.58
N THR A 89 -3.39 5.60 -16.70
CA THR A 89 -3.13 5.68 -15.26
C THR A 89 -2.93 4.32 -14.62
N SER A 90 -3.61 3.27 -15.10
CA SER A 90 -3.30 1.90 -14.69
C SER A 90 -1.88 1.50 -15.10
N GLY A 91 -1.43 1.87 -16.30
CA GLY A 91 -0.06 1.63 -16.75
C GLY A 91 0.96 2.33 -15.86
N LEU A 92 0.74 3.61 -15.56
CA LEU A 92 1.59 4.39 -14.64
C LEU A 92 1.68 3.74 -13.25
N PHE A 93 0.56 3.32 -12.66
CA PHE A 93 0.55 2.71 -11.33
C PHE A 93 1.26 1.35 -11.31
N THR A 94 1.12 0.54 -12.36
CA THR A 94 1.89 -0.70 -12.49
C THR A 94 3.40 -0.41 -12.62
N CYS A 95 3.79 0.63 -13.37
CA CYS A 95 5.20 1.03 -13.47
C CYS A 95 5.77 1.51 -12.14
N LEU A 96 5.02 2.32 -11.38
CA LEU A 96 5.42 2.73 -10.03
C LEU A 96 5.58 1.52 -9.12
N TRP A 97 4.63 0.59 -9.13
CA TRP A 97 4.74 -0.65 -8.35
C TRP A 97 5.97 -1.50 -8.69
N LEU A 98 6.31 -1.64 -9.97
CA LEU A 98 7.54 -2.34 -10.38
C LEU A 98 8.80 -1.59 -9.93
N PHE A 99 8.77 -0.26 -9.98
CA PHE A 99 9.84 0.58 -9.48
C PHE A 99 10.02 0.41 -7.96
N TYR A 100 8.94 0.43 -7.18
CA TYR A 100 8.95 0.12 -5.75
C TYR A 100 9.61 -1.23 -5.46
N ILE A 101 9.21 -2.28 -6.19
CA ILE A 101 9.79 -3.62 -6.01
C ILE A 101 11.28 -3.60 -6.33
N GLY A 102 11.67 -3.00 -7.45
CA GLY A 102 13.07 -2.95 -7.89
C GLY A 102 13.97 -2.22 -6.89
N ILE A 103 13.54 -1.05 -6.41
CA ILE A 103 14.30 -0.26 -5.44
C ILE A 103 14.31 -0.92 -4.07
N SER A 104 13.17 -1.45 -3.61
CA SER A 104 13.09 -2.16 -2.32
C SER A 104 13.93 -3.44 -2.32
N ALA A 105 14.05 -4.14 -3.46
CA ALA A 105 14.92 -5.30 -3.60
C ALA A 105 16.42 -4.93 -3.58
N LEU A 106 16.76 -3.71 -4.02
CA LEU A 106 18.11 -3.15 -3.96
C LEU A 106 18.40 -2.46 -2.61
N SER A 107 17.48 -2.54 -1.65
CA SER A 107 17.67 -1.90 -0.34
C SER A 107 19.02 -2.30 0.27
N PRO A 108 19.77 -1.35 0.87
CA PRO A 108 21.02 -1.69 1.53
C PRO A 108 20.78 -2.80 2.55
N THR A 109 21.48 -3.92 2.41
CA THR A 109 21.46 -4.98 3.42
C THR A 109 22.04 -4.39 4.71
N VAL A 110 21.21 -4.33 5.76
CA VAL A 110 21.65 -3.99 7.13
C VAL A 110 22.66 -5.00 7.65
#